data_AF-W9DRY9-F1
#
_entry.id   AF-W9DRY9-F1
#
_cell.length_a   1.000
_cell.length_b   1.000
_cell.length_c   1.000
_cell.angle_alpha   90.00
_cell.angle_beta   90.00
_cell.angle_gamma   90.00
#
_symmetry.space_group_name_H-M   'P 1'
#
loop_
_entity.id
_entity.type
_entity.pdbx_description
1 polymer ?
#
loop_
_entity_poly.entity_id
_entity_poly.type
_entity_poly.pdbx_seq_one_letter_code
_entity_poly.pdbx_strand_id
1 'polypeptide(L)' 'MGNIRQTNIKRIAIRLAENHGNVFTTDFDTNKHLVTKYTTIESKVIRNRVAGYVTRKMTHKPRE' A
#
# COMPACT_ATOMS: atom_id res chain seq x y z
N MET A 1 8.70 -19.80 -11.74
CA MET A 1 8.13 -18.53 -12.23
C MET A 1 8.02 -17.56 -11.05
N GLY A 2 8.80 -16.48 -11.04
CA GLY A 2 8.99 -15.61 -9.87
C GLY A 2 7.80 -14.69 -9.58
N ASN A 3 7.38 -14.62 -8.30
CA ASN A 3 6.32 -13.73 -7.81
C ASN A 3 6.80 -12.26 -7.68
N ILE A 4 7.25 -11.67 -8.79
CA ILE A 4 7.66 -10.26 -8.82
C ILE A 4 6.42 -9.38 -8.96
N ARG A 5 6.18 -8.55 -7.94
CA ARG A 5 5.15 -7.50 -8.00
C ARG A 5 5.53 -6.49 -9.10
N GLN A 6 4.58 -6.20 -9.99
CA GLN A 6 4.75 -5.21 -11.05
C GLN A 6 5.17 -3.85 -10.50
N THR A 7 5.99 -3.13 -11.28
CA THR A 7 6.52 -1.80 -10.92
C THR A 7 5.43 -0.79 -10.62
N ASN A 8 4.29 -0.86 -11.31
CA ASN A 8 3.15 0.03 -11.09
C ASN A 8 2.60 -0.07 -9.65
N ILE A 9 2.46 -1.30 -9.13
CA ILE A 9 1.98 -1.55 -7.76
C ILE A 9 2.93 -0.92 -6.73
N LYS A 10 4.24 -1.10 -6.92
CA LYS A 10 5.26 -0.53 -6.03
C LYS A 10 5.25 1.00 -6.08
N ARG A 11 5.18 1.59 -7.28
CA ARG A 11 5.12 3.04 -7.47
C ARG A 11 3.91 3.66 -6.78
N ILE A 12 2.72 3.11 -6.98
CA ILE A 12 1.49 3.62 -6.35
C ILE A 12 1.61 3.51 -4.82
N ALA A 13 2.03 2.36 -4.30
CA ALA A 13 2.19 2.15 -2.87
C ALA A 13 3.22 3.08 -2.23
N ILE A 14 4.35 3.33 -2.91
CA ILE A 14 5.38 4.28 -2.46
C ILE A 14 4.80 5.69 -2.42
N ARG A 15 4.19 6.16 -3.51
CA ARG A 15 3.55 7.48 -3.59
C ARG A 15 2.49 7.69 -2.52
N LEU A 16 1.63 6.69 -2.32
CA LEU A 16 0.60 6.72 -1.27
C LEU A 16 1.26 6.88 0.10
N ALA A 17 2.26 6.05 0.40
CA ALA A 17 2.95 6.09 1.68
C ALA A 17 3.85 7.31 1.87
N GLU A 18 4.18 8.06 0.82
CA GLU A 18 4.89 9.35 0.91
C GLU A 18 3.91 10.50 1.14
N ASN A 19 2.84 10.60 0.35
CA ASN A 19 1.84 11.66 0.50
C ASN A 19 0.97 11.51 1.76
N HIS A 20 0.64 10.28 2.12
CA HIS A 20 -0.32 9.94 3.17
C HIS A 20 0.29 8.96 4.19
N GLY A 21 1.63 8.92 4.29
CA GLY A 21 2.36 8.01 5.18
C GLY A 21 2.02 8.13 6.66
N ASN A 22 1.37 9.22 7.07
CA ASN A 22 0.97 9.44 8.46
C ASN A 22 -0.40 8.84 8.81
N VAL A 23 -1.24 8.52 7.82
CA VAL A 23 -2.59 7.98 8.04
C VAL A 23 -2.67 6.47 7.88
N PHE A 24 -1.73 5.87 7.16
CA PHE A 24 -1.66 4.41 7.07
C PHE A 24 -1.20 3.84 8.43
N THR A 25 -1.55 2.59 8.69
CA THR A 25 -1.19 1.90 9.94
C THR A 25 -0.53 0.55 9.63
N THR A 26 -0.23 -0.25 10.66
CA THR A 26 0.20 -1.64 10.47
C THR A 26 -0.98 -2.60 10.22
N ASP A 27 -2.22 -2.09 10.19
CA ASP A 27 -3.42 -2.90 9.98
C ASP A 27 -3.80 -2.98 8.49
N PHE A 28 -4.02 -4.21 8.01
CA PHE A 28 -4.29 -4.45 6.60
C PHE A 28 -5.68 -3.97 6.18
N ASP A 29 -6.71 -4.14 7.02
CA ASP A 29 -8.08 -3.78 6.64
C ASP A 29 -8.26 -2.27 6.59
N THR A 30 -7.71 -1.58 7.59
CA THR A 30 -7.62 -0.11 7.63
C THR A 30 -6.91 0.41 6.38
N ASN A 31 -5.74 -0.15 6.06
CA ASN A 31 -4.98 0.24 4.87
C ASN A 31 -5.74 -0.05 3.57
N LYS A 32 -6.52 -1.12 3.49
CA LYS A 32 -7.35 -1.44 2.31
C LYS A 32 -8.42 -0.37 2.09
N HIS A 33 -9.08 0.09 3.15
CA HIS A 33 -10.05 1.18 3.09
C HIS A 33 -9.39 2.50 2.68
N LEU A 34 -8.26 2.85 3.31
CA LEU A 34 -7.52 4.06 2.98
C LEU A 34 -7.02 4.03 1.53
N VAL A 35 -6.44 2.91 1.08
CA VAL A 35 -6.02 2.74 -0.32
C VAL A 35 -7.19 3.01 -1.24
N THR A 36 -8.36 2.41 -1.00
CA THR A 36 -9.57 2.63 -1.81
C THR A 36 -10.02 4.10 -1.82
N LYS A 37 -9.86 4.82 -0.71
CA LYS A 37 -10.23 6.22 -0.59
C LYS A 37 -9.27 7.15 -1.32
N TYR A 38 -7.97 6.85 -1.28
CA TYR A 38 -6.90 7.66 -1.88
C TYR A 38 -6.55 7.23 -3.31
N THR A 39 -7.18 6.19 -3.84
CA THR A 39 -6.88 5.66 -5.18
C THR A 39 -8.12 5.18 -5.92
N THR A 40 -8.17 5.43 -7.22
CA THR A 40 -9.23 4.98 -8.14
C THR A 40 -8.92 3.58 -8.72
N ILE A 41 -8.30 2.69 -7.95
CA ILE A 41 -8.02 1.33 -8.41
C ILE A 41 -9.32 0.52 -8.44
N GLU A 42 -9.74 0.20 -9.65
CA GLU A 42 -10.93 -0.62 -9.93
C GLU A 42 -10.70 -2.11 -9.60
N SER A 43 -9.48 -2.59 -9.82
CA SER A 43 -9.13 -4.00 -9.62
C SER A 43 -8.88 -4.36 -8.15
N LYS A 44 -9.71 -5.24 -7.58
CA LYS A 44 -9.57 -5.80 -6.22
C LYS A 44 -8.18 -6.41 -5.96
N VAL A 45 -7.63 -7.15 -6.93
CA VAL A 45 -6.31 -7.80 -6.79
C VAL A 45 -5.18 -6.77 -6.66
N ILE A 46 -5.22 -5.72 -7.47
CA ILE A 46 -4.21 -4.65 -7.44
C ILE A 46 -4.31 -3.89 -6.13
N ARG A 47 -5.53 -3.53 -5.70
CA ARG A 47 -5.79 -2.86 -4.42
C ARG A 47 -5.22 -3.63 -3.23
N ASN A 48 -5.49 -4.94 -3.15
CA ASN A 48 -4.98 -5.78 -2.08
C ASN A 48 -3.44 -5.87 -2.09
N ARG A 49 -2.84 -5.94 -3.29
CA ARG A 49 -1.37 -5.94 -3.44
C ARG A 49 -0.73 -4.61 -3.02
N VAL A 50 -1.37 -3.49 -3.34
CA VAL A 50 -0.94 -2.15 -2.91
C VAL A 50 -1.04 -2.04 -1.39
N ALA A 51 -2.20 -2.34 -0.80
CA ALA A 51 -2.41 -2.31 0.65
C ALA A 51 -1.40 -3.18 1.41
N GLY A 52 -1.12 -4.40 0.91
CA GLY A 52 -0.10 -5.27 1.50
C GLY A 52 1.31 -4.69 1.41
N TYR A 53 1.65 -4.00 0.32
CA TYR A 53 2.96 -3.36 0.18
C TYR A 53 3.10 -2.13 1.08
N VAL A 54 2.05 -1.32 1.23
CA VAL A 54 2.01 -0.19 2.16
C VAL A 54 2.19 -0.68 3.59
N THR A 55 1.42 -1.68 4.01
CA THR A 55 1.52 -2.29 5.36
C THR A 55 2.94 -2.79 5.63
N ARG A 56 3.58 -3.43 4.64
CA ARG A 56 4.98 -3.88 4.75
C ARG A 56 5.96 -2.70 4.83
N LYS A 57 5.73 -1.58 4.13
CA LYS A 57 6.58 -0.39 4.26
C LYS A 57 6.48 0.20 5.68
N MET A 58 5.28 0.19 6.27
CA MET A 58 5.05 0.75 7.60
C MET A 58 5.68 -0.06 8.73
N THR A 59 5.63 -1.39 8.66
CA THR A 59 6.31 -2.22 9.67
C THR A 59 7.84 -2.07 9.64
N HIS A 60 8.41 -1.64 8.52
CA HIS A 60 9.86 -1.40 8.36
C HIS A 60 10.26 0.06 8.60
N LYS A 61 9.33 0.97 8.88
CA LYS A 61 9.67 2.34 9.26
C LYS A 61 10.21 2.27 10.70
N PRO A 62 11.46 2.67 10.98
CA PRO A 62 11.96 2.73 12.34
C PRO A 62 11.00 3.63 13.13
N ARG A 63 10.54 3.14 14.28
CA ARG A 63 9.84 3.97 15.27
C ARG A 63 10.89 4.97 15.76
N GLU A 64 10.77 6.22 15.32
CA GLU A 64 11.47 7.36 15.92
C GLU A 64 11.07 7.53 17.39
#